data_AF-A0A9D6J7F0-F1
#
_entry.id   AF-A0A9D6J7F0-F1
#
_cell.length_a   1.000
_cell.length_b   1.000
_cell.length_c   1.000
_cell.angle_alpha   90.00
_cell.angle_beta   90.00
_cell.angle_gamma   90.00
#
_symmetry.space_group_name_H-M   'P 1'
#
loop_
_entity.id
_entity.type
_entity.pdbx_description
1 polymer ?
#
loop_
_entity_poly.entity_id
_entity_poly.type
_entity_poly.pdbx_seq_one_letter_code
_entity_poly.pdbx_strand_id
1 'polypeptide(L)'
;MSLTSFLKGVSLFSDLSEEELQNIQNRTELVQFIRDAIICKEGQKADSMFVIKSGIVQIFCDDGKGGRKVLTHLKRGDYFGEIALLTEEPRIASACALAETEVIKIKKDELYSVLKMAPGIALNIIRTLCGRLAKTNVQSAKEKTYNVFAVLGPDTGSGKSFFARNLALAMQTLLKKPVLLYDPNLRDDRVAKALGVSSHSNIIDELIDCERIADIQKYVVAAPCGLLTILPQENGLTDLRLKEFHTFSLMKTVLERFEFIVVDSSSMFTKVTKDIVQSCDKIIYLMSSKNVSIGGLIKHFEETRRSWQVPPEKVSYGVMRLSDDPSKQSILTELDSKFIEFEIPFDKSLVGKRDPDLQPLVVKDPQHPISQVTAIEADKILFNQTFGIMLPTFEEEPAKKDLAFRWADQCRHEMFALLRQVDVTTPFIFNGKPFHHIKGKAAKWMLNQLVPAVVDFLNRFKKEFTVDRTCFLLNENENIV
;
A
#
# COMPACT_ATOMS: atom_id res chain seq x y z
N MET A 1 39.13 -10.03 18.92
CA MET A 1 39.15 -8.70 18.26
C MET A 1 39.32 -7.65 19.33
N SER A 2 40.26 -6.72 19.19
CA SER A 2 40.38 -5.58 20.10
C SER A 2 39.18 -4.64 19.94
N LEU A 3 38.87 -3.86 20.97
CA LEU A 3 37.81 -2.85 20.88
C LEU A 3 38.10 -1.80 19.79
N THR A 4 39.37 -1.41 19.61
CA THR A 4 39.80 -0.54 18.49
C THR A 4 39.47 -1.14 17.13
N SER A 5 39.74 -2.43 16.91
CA SER A 5 39.43 -3.11 15.64
C SER A 5 37.92 -3.15 15.35
N PHE A 6 37.09 -3.22 16.39
CA PHE A 6 35.65 -3.12 16.25
C PHE A 6 35.21 -1.69 15.91
N LEU A 7 35.71 -0.69 16.64
CA LEU A 7 35.37 0.72 16.42
C LEU A 7 35.76 1.17 15.01
N LYS A 8 36.92 0.72 14.49
CA LYS A 8 37.34 0.99 13.10
C LYS A 8 36.32 0.50 12.05
N GLY A 9 35.56 -0.56 12.36
CA GLY A 9 34.50 -1.09 11.49
C GLY A 9 33.16 -0.35 11.61
N VAL A 10 33.00 0.54 12.58
CA VAL A 10 31.81 1.38 12.74
C VAL A 10 31.93 2.58 11.82
N SER A 11 30.92 2.84 10.98
CA SER A 11 30.94 3.94 10.00
C SER A 11 31.17 5.33 10.60
N LEU A 12 30.87 5.50 11.89
CA LEU A 12 31.14 6.71 12.64
C LEU A 12 32.64 6.99 12.85
N PHE A 13 33.44 5.93 13.02
CA PHE A 13 34.85 6.00 13.42
C PHE A 13 35.81 5.44 12.36
N SER A 14 35.31 5.09 11.18
CA SER A 14 36.09 4.45 10.12
C SER A 14 37.32 5.25 9.69
N ASP A 15 37.25 6.57 9.78
CA ASP A 15 38.29 7.48 9.28
C ASP A 15 39.31 7.88 10.36
N LEU A 16 39.17 7.36 11.57
CA LEU A 16 40.07 7.68 12.69
C LEU A 16 41.36 6.87 12.67
N SER A 17 42.46 7.51 13.04
CA SER A 17 43.75 6.86 13.30
C SER A 17 43.65 5.92 14.51
N GLU A 18 44.60 4.99 14.63
CA GLU A 18 44.63 4.02 15.73
C GLU A 18 44.80 4.73 17.09
N GLU A 19 45.56 5.83 17.13
CA GLU A 19 45.74 6.66 18.33
C GLU A 19 44.42 7.33 18.76
N GLU A 20 43.65 7.87 17.82
CA GLU A 20 42.32 8.45 18.09
C GLU A 20 41.31 7.40 18.57
N LEU A 21 41.33 6.20 17.97
CA LEU A 21 40.48 5.08 18.39
C LEU A 21 40.81 4.59 19.80
N GLN A 22 42.10 4.56 20.14
CA GLN A 22 42.55 4.17 21.48
C GLN A 22 42.16 5.21 22.52
N ASN A 23 42.23 6.49 22.17
CA ASN A 23 41.71 7.58 23.00
C ASN A 23 40.20 7.49 23.22
N ILE A 24 39.41 7.18 22.18
CA ILE A 24 37.98 6.95 22.31
C ILE A 24 37.71 5.76 23.23
N GLN A 25 38.37 4.63 22.99
CA GLN A 25 38.24 3.42 23.81
C GLN A 25 38.39 3.73 25.31
N ASN A 26 39.40 4.52 25.69
CA ASN A 26 39.69 4.89 27.07
C ASN A 26 38.59 5.76 27.72
N ARG A 27 37.67 6.31 26.92
CA ARG A 27 36.59 7.23 27.33
C ARG A 27 35.20 6.62 27.14
N THR A 28 35.14 5.33 26.87
CA THR A 28 33.89 4.59 26.67
C THR A 28 33.64 3.58 27.77
N GLU A 29 32.36 3.26 27.99
CA GLU A 29 31.92 2.26 28.96
C GLU A 29 31.17 1.14 28.24
N LEU A 30 31.48 -0.12 28.52
CA LEU A 30 30.70 -1.27 28.03
C LEU A 30 29.53 -1.52 28.95
N VAL A 31 28.32 -1.52 28.38
CA VAL A 31 27.06 -1.70 29.12
C VAL A 31 26.27 -2.84 28.48
N GLN A 32 25.76 -3.75 29.32
CA GLN A 32 24.95 -4.88 28.89
C GLN A 32 23.49 -4.67 29.25
N PHE A 33 22.61 -5.04 28.33
CA PHE A 33 21.17 -4.98 28.47
C PHE A 33 20.57 -6.36 28.20
N ILE A 34 19.71 -6.80 29.10
CA ILE A 34 18.88 -7.98 28.88
C ILE A 34 17.79 -7.70 27.84
N ARG A 35 17.20 -8.76 27.29
CA ARG A 35 16.04 -8.64 26.40
C ARG A 35 14.91 -7.83 27.05
N ASP A 36 14.25 -7.02 26.23
CA ASP A 36 13.16 -6.10 26.57
C ASP A 36 13.54 -4.94 27.50
N ALA A 37 14.83 -4.78 27.82
CA ALA A 37 15.31 -3.64 28.58
C ALA A 37 15.25 -2.35 27.76
N ILE A 38 14.66 -1.31 28.36
CA ILE A 38 14.66 0.04 27.80
C ILE A 38 16.02 0.68 28.02
N ILE A 39 16.73 0.98 26.93
CA ILE A 39 18.05 1.61 26.96
C ILE A 39 17.91 3.12 27.18
N CYS A 40 16.92 3.74 26.54
CA CYS A 40 16.54 5.12 26.77
C CYS A 40 15.10 5.39 26.38
N LYS A 41 14.48 6.42 26.96
CA LYS A 41 13.11 6.82 26.62
C LYS A 41 13.07 8.15 25.87
N GLU A 42 12.09 8.26 24.99
CA GLU A 42 11.66 9.52 24.39
C GLU A 42 11.37 10.57 25.47
N GLY A 43 11.67 11.84 25.18
CA GLY A 43 11.49 12.97 26.09
C GLY A 43 12.52 13.04 27.22
N GLN A 44 13.38 12.03 27.42
CA GLN A 44 14.45 12.10 28.41
C GLN A 44 15.60 12.98 27.92
N LYS A 45 16.24 13.71 28.85
CA LYS A 45 17.47 14.44 28.55
C LYS A 45 18.56 13.46 28.11
N ALA A 46 19.23 13.76 27.01
CA ALA A 46 20.34 12.95 26.53
C ALA A 46 21.65 13.33 27.24
N ASP A 47 22.29 12.32 27.84
CA ASP A 47 23.59 12.41 28.52
C ASP A 47 24.66 11.54 27.85
N SER A 48 24.25 10.68 26.92
CA SER A 48 25.10 9.67 26.29
C SER A 48 24.49 9.14 24.98
N MET A 49 25.39 8.70 24.08
CA MET A 49 25.07 7.93 22.88
C MET A 49 25.61 6.51 23.01
N PHE A 50 25.14 5.63 22.12
CA PHE A 50 25.44 4.21 22.19
C PHE A 50 25.84 3.65 20.83
N VAL A 51 26.82 2.76 20.84
CA VAL A 51 27.27 1.98 19.67
C VAL A 51 27.04 0.51 19.97
N ILE A 52 26.36 -0.22 19.08
CA ILE A 52 25.95 -1.60 19.33
C ILE A 52 27.11 -2.53 19.01
N LYS A 53 27.68 -3.16 20.05
CA LYS A 53 28.77 -4.14 19.91
C LYS A 53 28.22 -5.53 19.59
N SER A 54 27.10 -5.90 20.19
CA SER A 54 26.35 -7.13 19.90
C SER A 54 24.87 -6.95 20.27
N GLY A 55 23.97 -7.74 19.67
CA GLY A 55 22.53 -7.67 19.91
C GLY A 55 21.75 -6.86 18.86
N ILE A 56 20.48 -6.60 19.17
CA ILE A 56 19.52 -5.90 18.30
C ILE A 56 18.75 -4.89 19.13
N VAL A 57 18.72 -3.64 18.67
CA VAL A 57 18.00 -2.55 19.34
C VAL A 57 16.87 -2.04 18.45
N GLN A 58 15.66 -1.96 19.00
CA GLN A 58 14.51 -1.35 18.36
C GLN A 58 14.40 0.12 18.77
N ILE A 59 14.27 1.01 17.78
CA ILE A 59 13.97 2.43 18.00
C ILE A 59 12.49 2.67 17.73
N PHE A 60 11.79 3.32 18.65
CA PHE A 60 10.35 3.58 18.54
C PHE A 60 9.95 4.89 19.22
N CYS A 61 8.83 5.48 18.79
CA CYS A 61 8.19 6.62 19.48
C CYS A 61 6.81 6.23 19.98
N ASP A 62 6.27 7.01 20.92
CA ASP A 62 4.84 6.97 21.22
C ASP A 62 4.06 7.47 20.00
N ASP A 63 2.94 6.81 19.66
CA ASP A 63 2.06 7.25 18.57
C ASP A 63 1.00 8.27 19.01
N GLY A 64 1.07 8.73 20.27
CA GLY A 64 0.15 9.70 20.87
C GLY A 64 -1.20 9.09 21.27
N LYS A 65 -1.38 7.77 21.11
CA LYS A 65 -2.61 7.03 21.42
C LYS A 65 -2.33 5.80 22.30
N GLY A 66 -1.14 5.71 22.89
CA GLY A 66 -0.71 4.63 23.78
C GLY A 66 -0.07 3.43 23.07
N GLY A 67 0.19 3.53 21.76
CA GLY A 67 0.91 2.53 20.97
C GLY A 67 2.38 2.92 20.70
N ARG A 68 3.16 1.96 20.19
CA ARG A 68 4.58 2.18 19.80
C ARG A 68 4.71 2.20 18.28
N LYS A 69 5.14 3.33 17.72
CA LYS A 69 5.55 3.42 16.32
C LYS A 69 7.02 3.04 16.19
N VAL A 70 7.30 1.86 15.64
CA VAL A 70 8.68 1.43 15.37
C VAL A 70 9.26 2.23 14.22
N LEU A 71 10.38 2.91 14.46
CA LEU A 71 11.09 3.70 13.47
C LEU A 71 12.11 2.85 12.71
N THR A 72 12.89 2.03 13.41
CA THR A 72 13.90 1.17 12.80
C THR A 72 14.42 0.10 13.78
N HIS A 73 15.17 -0.87 13.26
CA HIS A 73 15.97 -1.83 14.03
C HIS A 73 17.44 -1.62 13.72
N LEU A 74 18.26 -1.55 14.76
CA LEU A 74 19.70 -1.35 14.71
C LEU A 74 20.42 -2.62 15.18
N LYS A 75 21.55 -2.93 14.55
CA LYS A 75 22.34 -4.14 14.80
C LYS A 75 23.80 -3.80 15.09
N ARG A 76 24.63 -4.82 15.29
CA ARG A 76 26.07 -4.68 15.49
C ARG A 76 26.69 -3.72 14.47
N GLY A 77 27.43 -2.73 14.97
CA GLY A 77 28.07 -1.68 14.18
C GLY A 77 27.22 -0.43 13.98
N ASP A 78 25.92 -0.47 14.27
CA ASP A 78 25.07 0.72 14.26
C ASP A 78 25.18 1.49 15.58
N TYR A 79 24.73 2.75 15.57
CA TYR A 79 24.74 3.64 16.73
C TYR A 79 23.49 4.52 16.78
N PHE A 80 23.16 5.00 17.99
CA PHE A 80 21.99 5.84 18.26
C PHE A 80 22.20 6.77 19.45
N GLY A 81 21.34 7.79 19.56
CA GLY A 81 21.37 8.80 20.63
C GLY A 81 22.23 10.02 20.32
N GLU A 82 22.81 10.09 19.12
CA GLU A 82 23.65 11.19 18.66
C GLU A 82 22.89 12.50 18.47
N ILE A 83 21.64 12.43 17.99
CA ILE A 83 20.84 13.62 17.63
C ILE A 83 20.62 14.50 18.86
N ALA A 84 20.08 13.93 19.92
CA ALA A 84 19.75 14.65 21.15
C ALA A 84 21.01 15.21 21.86
N LEU A 85 22.19 14.63 21.64
CA LEU A 85 23.45 15.17 22.17
C LEU A 85 23.95 16.39 21.38
N LEU A 86 23.74 16.39 20.06
CA LEU A 86 24.20 17.45 19.17
C LEU A 86 23.24 18.63 19.11
N THR A 87 21.93 18.39 19.21
CA THR A 87 20.91 19.44 19.19
C THR A 87 20.61 20.01 20.56
N GLU A 88 21.12 19.38 21.63
CA GLU A 88 20.82 19.69 23.03
C GLU A 88 19.32 19.59 23.41
N GLU A 89 18.55 18.90 22.57
CA GLU A 89 17.13 18.63 22.77
C GLU A 89 16.91 17.30 23.53
N PRO A 90 15.72 17.07 24.10
CA PRO A 90 15.33 15.76 24.62
C PRO A 90 15.42 14.65 23.56
N ARG A 91 15.54 13.40 24.00
CA ARG A 91 15.54 12.23 23.12
C ARG A 91 14.25 12.20 22.28
N ILE A 92 14.41 12.18 20.96
CA ILE A 92 13.29 12.15 20.01
C ILE A 92 12.61 10.78 19.89
N ALA A 93 13.23 9.72 20.42
CA ALA A 93 12.73 8.35 20.34
C ALA A 93 13.24 7.51 21.51
N SER A 94 12.51 6.45 21.82
CA SER A 94 12.88 5.40 22.76
C SER A 94 13.70 4.30 22.09
N ALA A 95 14.54 3.61 22.86
CA ALA A 95 15.33 2.47 22.41
C ALA A 95 15.14 1.27 23.35
N CYS A 96 14.89 0.09 22.80
CA CYS A 96 14.68 -1.16 23.53
C CYS A 96 15.58 -2.27 22.97
N ALA A 97 16.21 -3.05 23.85
CA ALA A 97 16.95 -4.25 23.46
C ALA A 97 15.97 -5.38 23.11
N LEU A 98 16.04 -5.93 21.89
CA LEU A 98 15.19 -7.07 21.48
C LEU A 98 15.83 -8.44 21.79
N ALA A 99 17.10 -8.44 22.14
CA ALA A 99 17.87 -9.59 22.59
C ALA A 99 18.91 -9.11 23.62
N GLU A 100 19.65 -10.03 24.24
CA GLU A 100 20.83 -9.66 25.02
C GLU A 100 21.77 -8.80 24.15
N THR A 101 22.00 -7.56 24.60
CA THR A 101 22.64 -6.51 23.81
C THR A 101 23.76 -5.89 24.61
N GLU A 102 24.97 -5.87 24.02
CA GLU A 102 26.11 -5.15 24.55
C GLU A 102 26.31 -3.87 23.73
N VAL A 103 26.39 -2.73 24.42
CA VAL A 103 26.63 -1.43 23.81
C VAL A 103 27.87 -0.78 24.40
N ILE A 104 28.52 0.04 23.59
CA ILE A 104 29.56 0.98 24.01
C ILE A 104 28.86 2.32 24.25
N LYS A 105 28.80 2.74 25.51
CA LYS A 105 28.24 4.03 25.95
C LYS A 105 29.32 5.10 25.89
N ILE A 106 28.98 6.22 25.24
CA ILE A 106 29.84 7.40 25.10
C ILE A 106 29.10 8.57 25.74
N LYS A 107 29.65 9.15 26.80
CA LYS A 107 29.05 10.30 27.50
C LYS A 107 29.15 11.58 26.66
N LYS A 108 28.25 12.53 26.91
CA LYS A 108 28.21 13.83 26.21
C LYS A 108 29.58 14.51 26.20
N ASP A 109 30.17 14.73 27.37
CA ASP A 109 31.44 15.47 27.49
C ASP A 109 32.60 14.79 26.75
N GLU A 110 32.60 13.46 26.74
CA GLU A 110 33.59 12.67 25.99
C GLU A 110 33.36 12.76 24.48
N LEU A 111 32.11 12.69 24.02
CA LEU A 111 31.77 12.90 22.62
C LEU A 111 32.18 14.29 22.15
N TYR A 112 31.91 15.34 22.93
CA TYR A 112 32.32 16.71 22.61
C TYR A 112 33.85 16.85 22.55
N SER A 113 34.56 16.21 23.47
CA SER A 113 36.04 16.19 23.46
C SER A 113 36.58 15.49 22.22
N VAL A 114 35.96 14.37 21.83
CA VAL A 114 36.30 13.61 20.63
C VAL A 114 36.00 14.39 19.35
N LEU A 115 34.86 15.11 19.29
CA LEU A 115 34.51 15.97 18.15
C LEU A 115 35.50 17.14 17.96
N LYS A 116 36.05 17.68 19.05
CA LYS A 116 37.09 18.72 19.00
C LYS A 116 38.43 18.18 18.51
N MET A 117 38.80 16.97 18.92
CA MET A 117 40.06 16.33 18.54
C MET A 117 40.03 15.84 17.09
N ALA A 118 38.90 15.28 16.66
CA ALA A 118 38.74 14.68 15.34
C ALA A 118 37.47 15.21 14.64
N PRO A 119 37.55 16.40 13.98
CA PRO A 119 36.41 17.01 13.29
C PRO A 119 35.77 16.14 12.20
N GLY A 120 36.51 15.17 11.65
CA GLY A 120 36.00 14.20 10.67
C GLY A 120 34.82 13.38 11.19
N ILE A 121 34.73 13.14 12.49
CA ILE A 121 33.61 12.44 13.13
C ILE A 121 32.32 13.25 12.98
N ALA A 122 32.38 14.58 13.13
CA ALA A 122 31.23 15.45 12.98
C ALA A 122 30.66 15.35 11.55
N LEU A 123 31.54 15.34 10.54
CA LEU A 123 31.15 15.15 9.14
C LEU A 123 30.51 13.77 8.90
N ASN A 124 31.01 12.71 9.55
CA ASN A 124 30.44 11.37 9.43
C ASN A 124 29.07 11.25 10.13
N ILE A 125 28.87 11.94 11.26
CA ILE A 125 27.54 12.06 11.87
C ILE A 125 26.60 12.79 10.93
N ILE A 126 26.99 13.96 10.42
CA ILE A 126 26.17 14.74 9.47
C ILE A 126 25.82 13.90 8.23
N ARG A 127 26.81 13.23 7.61
CA ARG A 127 26.58 12.36 6.45
C ARG A 127 25.62 11.22 6.76
N THR A 128 25.73 10.62 7.94
CA THR A 128 24.82 9.55 8.36
C THR A 128 23.41 10.07 8.63
N LEU A 129 23.27 11.23 9.26
CA LEU A 129 21.98 11.90 9.50
C LEU A 129 21.32 12.32 8.19
N CYS A 130 22.06 12.95 7.27
CA CYS A 130 21.59 13.27 5.93
C CYS A 130 21.21 12.01 5.15
N GLY A 131 21.97 10.92 5.27
CA GLY A 131 21.63 9.63 4.68
C GLY A 131 20.38 8.98 5.28
N ARG A 132 20.16 9.13 6.60
CA ARG A 132 18.94 8.69 7.30
C ARG A 132 17.74 9.54 6.86
N LEU A 133 17.86 10.86 6.80
CA LEU A 133 16.82 11.76 6.28
C LEU A 133 16.49 11.46 4.82
N ALA A 134 17.51 11.26 3.98
CA ALA A 134 17.33 10.84 2.59
C ALA A 134 16.62 9.49 2.52
N LYS A 135 16.97 8.51 3.36
CA LYS A 135 16.26 7.21 3.41
C LYS A 135 14.83 7.35 3.93
N THR A 136 14.56 8.15 4.96
CA THR A 136 13.21 8.41 5.47
C THR A 136 12.35 9.12 4.41
N ASN A 137 12.90 10.14 3.75
CA ASN A 137 12.22 10.86 2.66
C ASN A 137 12.07 9.99 1.42
N VAL A 138 13.04 9.13 1.07
CA VAL A 138 12.95 8.19 -0.05
C VAL A 138 12.05 6.99 0.29
N GLN A 139 11.86 6.63 1.56
CA GLN A 139 10.83 5.66 1.97
C GLN A 139 9.43 6.27 1.85
N SER A 140 9.29 7.59 2.04
CA SER A 140 8.04 8.33 1.82
C SER A 140 7.82 8.79 0.38
N ALA A 141 8.89 8.85 -0.44
CA ALA A 141 8.90 9.38 -1.80
C ALA A 141 9.46 8.43 -2.87
N LYS A 142 9.57 7.12 -2.58
CA LYS A 142 9.42 6.15 -3.68
C LYS A 142 7.95 6.24 -4.07
N GLU A 143 7.68 6.88 -5.21
CA GLU A 143 6.36 6.84 -5.83
C GLU A 143 5.86 5.40 -5.74
N LYS A 144 4.69 5.20 -5.15
CA LYS A 144 4.07 3.90 -5.08
C LYS A 144 3.82 3.45 -6.52
N THR A 145 4.69 2.60 -7.06
CA THR A 145 4.63 2.10 -8.46
C THR A 145 3.69 0.91 -8.62
N TYR A 146 2.97 0.54 -7.57
CA TYR A 146 2.10 -0.62 -7.53
C TYR A 146 0.71 -0.24 -7.06
N ASN A 147 -0.30 -0.93 -7.57
CA ASN A 147 -1.69 -0.84 -7.17
C ASN A 147 -2.14 -2.23 -6.72
N VAL A 148 -2.60 -2.33 -5.47
CA VAL A 148 -2.91 -3.62 -4.84
C VAL A 148 -4.36 -3.65 -4.41
N PHE A 149 -5.09 -4.66 -4.89
CA PHE A 149 -6.49 -4.88 -4.62
C PHE A 149 -6.65 -6.23 -3.93
N ALA A 150 -7.15 -6.27 -2.69
CA ALA A 150 -7.34 -7.53 -1.98
C ALA A 150 -8.80 -7.95 -1.95
N VAL A 151 -9.07 -9.21 -2.28
CA VAL A 151 -10.35 -9.85 -2.04
C VAL A 151 -10.24 -10.66 -0.75
N LEU A 152 -11.01 -10.26 0.26
CA LEU A 152 -11.04 -10.81 1.62
C LEU A 152 -12.45 -11.27 1.96
N GLY A 153 -12.60 -12.04 3.03
CA GLY A 153 -13.91 -12.48 3.47
C GLY A 153 -13.82 -13.58 4.53
N PRO A 154 -14.90 -13.77 5.30
CA PRO A 154 -14.86 -14.51 6.56
C PRO A 154 -14.68 -16.02 6.38
N ASP A 155 -15.26 -16.60 5.32
CA ASP A 155 -15.41 -18.05 5.24
C ASP A 155 -14.77 -18.64 3.99
N THR A 156 -14.24 -19.86 4.09
CA THR A 156 -13.91 -20.67 2.92
C THR A 156 -15.20 -21.00 2.17
N GLY A 157 -15.32 -20.55 0.92
CA GLY A 157 -16.52 -20.79 0.11
C GLY A 157 -17.43 -19.58 -0.12
N SER A 158 -17.05 -18.38 0.33
CA SER A 158 -17.73 -17.13 -0.07
C SER A 158 -17.49 -16.72 -1.53
N GLY A 159 -16.79 -17.55 -2.32
CA GLY A 159 -16.49 -17.29 -3.72
C GLY A 159 -15.36 -16.30 -3.99
N LYS A 160 -14.53 -15.98 -2.98
CA LYS A 160 -13.38 -15.06 -3.11
C LYS A 160 -12.50 -15.35 -4.31
N SER A 161 -11.98 -16.57 -4.42
CA SER A 161 -11.10 -16.95 -5.53
C SER A 161 -11.79 -16.83 -6.89
N PHE A 162 -13.08 -17.13 -6.95
CA PHE A 162 -13.86 -16.95 -8.17
C PHE A 162 -14.00 -15.47 -8.53
N PHE A 163 -14.35 -14.61 -7.56
CA PHE A 163 -14.47 -13.18 -7.77
C PHE A 163 -13.11 -12.52 -8.08
N ALA A 164 -12.04 -12.85 -7.34
CA ALA A 164 -10.70 -12.33 -7.53
C ALA A 164 -10.15 -12.61 -8.93
N ARG A 165 -10.38 -13.83 -9.45
CA ARG A 165 -10.02 -14.19 -10.84
C ARG A 165 -10.75 -13.33 -11.88
N ASN A 166 -12.07 -13.22 -11.75
CA ASN A 166 -12.88 -12.43 -12.69
C ASN A 166 -12.56 -10.93 -12.58
N LEU A 167 -12.30 -10.43 -11.36
CA LEU A 167 -11.91 -9.05 -11.09
C LEU A 167 -10.56 -8.72 -11.74
N ALA A 168 -9.55 -9.58 -11.55
CA ALA A 168 -8.23 -9.40 -12.15
C ALA A 168 -8.29 -9.33 -13.67
N LEU A 169 -9.13 -10.16 -14.30
CA LEU A 169 -9.29 -10.17 -15.75
C LEU A 169 -10.07 -8.96 -16.28
N ALA A 170 -11.11 -8.54 -15.57
CA ALA A 170 -11.82 -7.30 -15.88
C ALA A 170 -10.88 -6.09 -15.78
N MET A 171 -10.04 -6.04 -14.74
CA MET A 171 -9.00 -5.02 -14.59
C MET A 171 -7.97 -5.08 -15.72
N GLN A 172 -7.46 -6.25 -16.10
CA GLN A 172 -6.53 -6.41 -17.21
C GLN A 172 -7.13 -5.89 -18.53
N THR A 173 -8.40 -6.20 -18.80
CA THR A 173 -9.12 -5.71 -19.99
C THR A 173 -9.24 -4.19 -20.00
N LEU A 174 -9.60 -3.58 -18.87
CA LEU A 174 -9.73 -2.13 -18.74
C LEU A 174 -8.40 -1.40 -18.84
N LEU A 175 -7.36 -1.95 -18.21
CA LEU A 175 -6.03 -1.33 -18.13
C LEU A 175 -5.20 -1.58 -19.39
N LYS A 176 -5.47 -2.67 -20.12
CA LYS A 176 -4.61 -3.18 -21.22
C LYS A 176 -3.15 -3.37 -20.77
N LYS A 177 -2.97 -3.80 -19.50
CA LYS A 177 -1.67 -4.02 -18.85
C LYS A 177 -1.64 -5.38 -18.15
N PRO A 178 -0.44 -5.95 -17.90
CA PRO A 178 -0.33 -7.17 -17.11
C PRO A 178 -0.87 -6.96 -15.69
N VAL A 179 -1.68 -7.91 -15.23
CA VAL A 179 -2.20 -7.97 -13.85
C VAL A 179 -1.75 -9.27 -13.24
N LEU A 180 -1.17 -9.21 -12.04
CA LEU A 180 -0.81 -10.37 -11.25
C LEU A 180 -2.01 -10.78 -10.38
N LEU A 181 -2.49 -12.01 -10.55
CA LEU A 181 -3.32 -12.66 -9.56
C LEU A 181 -2.43 -13.43 -8.58
N TYR A 182 -2.33 -12.91 -7.36
CA TYR A 182 -1.46 -13.41 -6.31
C TYR A 182 -2.26 -14.15 -5.24
N ASP A 183 -2.01 -15.44 -5.08
CA ASP A 183 -2.42 -16.21 -3.91
C ASP A 183 -1.22 -16.31 -2.94
N PRO A 184 -1.29 -15.71 -1.74
CA PRO A 184 -0.21 -15.81 -0.75
C PRO A 184 0.01 -17.25 -0.25
N ASN A 185 -0.96 -18.15 -0.41
CA ASN A 185 -0.84 -19.55 -0.03
C ASN A 185 -0.25 -20.38 -1.17
N LEU A 186 1.06 -20.25 -1.38
CA LEU A 186 1.79 -20.96 -2.43
C LEU A 186 1.76 -22.50 -2.32
N ARG A 187 1.25 -23.06 -1.22
CA ARG A 187 1.03 -24.51 -1.07
C ARG A 187 -0.23 -25.01 -1.77
N ASP A 188 -1.09 -24.09 -2.19
CA ASP A 188 -2.38 -24.39 -2.78
C ASP A 188 -2.35 -24.09 -4.28
N ASP A 189 -2.58 -25.13 -5.08
CA ASP A 189 -2.59 -25.00 -6.53
C ASP A 189 -3.97 -24.66 -7.10
N ARG A 190 -5.01 -24.47 -6.26
CA ARG A 190 -6.38 -24.23 -6.73
C ARG A 190 -6.49 -22.99 -7.63
N VAL A 191 -5.83 -21.89 -7.28
CA VAL A 191 -5.86 -20.66 -8.08
C VAL A 191 -5.14 -20.86 -9.41
N ALA A 192 -3.93 -21.42 -9.39
CA ALA A 192 -3.15 -21.71 -10.59
C ALA A 192 -3.87 -22.68 -11.54
N LYS A 193 -4.39 -23.80 -11.01
CA LYS A 193 -5.19 -24.76 -11.79
C LYS A 193 -6.44 -24.14 -12.36
N ALA A 194 -7.11 -23.27 -11.61
CA ALA A 194 -8.29 -22.58 -12.10
C ALA A 194 -7.95 -21.61 -13.25
N LEU A 195 -6.72 -21.10 -13.33
CA LEU A 195 -6.20 -20.35 -14.46
C LEU A 195 -5.68 -21.23 -15.61
N GLY A 196 -5.73 -22.56 -15.49
CA GLY A 196 -5.19 -23.48 -16.49
C GLY A 196 -3.67 -23.67 -16.43
N VAL A 197 -3.06 -23.35 -15.29
CA VAL A 197 -1.64 -23.58 -15.01
C VAL A 197 -1.49 -24.86 -14.19
N SER A 198 -0.74 -25.83 -14.71
CA SER A 198 -0.48 -27.12 -14.05
C SER A 198 0.98 -27.28 -13.57
N SER A 199 1.85 -26.35 -13.95
CA SER A 199 3.25 -26.32 -13.52
C SER A 199 3.39 -25.93 -12.04
N HIS A 200 4.44 -26.42 -11.41
CA HIS A 200 4.81 -26.11 -10.03
C HIS A 200 6.23 -25.54 -10.01
N SER A 201 6.68 -25.06 -8.85
CA SER A 201 8.01 -24.51 -8.66
C SER A 201 8.60 -24.84 -7.30
N ASN A 202 9.86 -24.47 -7.08
CA ASN A 202 10.56 -24.61 -5.80
C ASN A 202 10.74 -23.25 -5.10
N ILE A 203 9.75 -22.36 -5.25
CA ILE A 203 9.81 -20.99 -4.71
C ILE A 203 9.89 -20.97 -3.18
N ILE A 204 9.21 -21.89 -2.48
CA ILE A 204 9.25 -21.98 -1.03
C ILE A 204 10.64 -22.41 -0.57
N ASP A 205 11.30 -23.30 -1.31
CA ASP A 205 12.66 -23.75 -0.99
C ASP A 205 13.66 -22.59 -1.10
N GLU A 206 13.66 -21.84 -2.22
CA GLU A 206 14.53 -20.66 -2.36
C GLU A 206 14.20 -19.58 -1.31
N LEU A 207 12.92 -19.38 -0.99
CA LEU A 207 12.50 -18.40 0.00
C LEU A 207 12.96 -18.76 1.42
N ILE A 208 13.00 -20.04 1.77
CA ILE A 208 13.52 -20.52 3.06
C ILE A 208 15.03 -20.37 3.11
N ASP A 209 15.73 -20.74 2.05
CA ASP A 209 17.20 -20.76 2.02
C ASP A 209 17.80 -19.35 1.95
N CYS A 210 17.18 -18.47 1.16
CA CYS A 210 17.69 -17.11 0.92
C CYS A 210 16.99 -16.04 1.77
N GLU A 211 15.95 -16.39 2.52
CA GLU A 211 15.03 -15.49 3.26
C GLU A 211 14.27 -14.46 2.38
N ARG A 212 14.66 -14.33 1.10
CA ARG A 212 14.10 -13.42 0.11
C ARG A 212 14.37 -13.95 -1.30
N ILE A 213 13.36 -13.86 -2.17
CA ILE A 213 13.51 -14.17 -3.60
C ILE A 213 14.22 -13.00 -4.30
N ALA A 214 15.35 -13.29 -4.95
CA ALA A 214 16.12 -12.28 -5.67
C ALA A 214 15.49 -11.93 -7.03
N ASP A 215 14.99 -12.95 -7.73
CA ASP A 215 14.33 -12.79 -9.04
C ASP A 215 13.02 -13.59 -9.09
N ILE A 216 11.93 -12.89 -8.74
CA ILE A 216 10.60 -13.47 -8.68
C ILE A 216 10.06 -13.86 -10.06
N GLN A 217 10.61 -13.33 -11.15
CA GLN A 217 10.13 -13.62 -12.51
C GLN A 217 10.35 -15.09 -12.90
N LYS A 218 11.33 -15.78 -12.31
CA LYS A 218 11.55 -17.22 -12.48
C LYS A 218 10.35 -18.08 -12.10
N TYR A 219 9.53 -17.56 -11.19
CA TYR A 219 8.39 -18.26 -10.60
C TYR A 219 7.05 -17.76 -11.12
N VAL A 220 7.05 -16.84 -12.08
CA VAL A 220 5.85 -16.19 -12.58
C VAL A 220 5.56 -16.71 -13.98
N VAL A 221 4.29 -17.06 -14.23
CA VAL A 221 3.83 -17.53 -15.52
C VAL A 221 2.61 -16.73 -15.97
N ALA A 222 2.48 -16.54 -17.28
CA ALA A 222 1.26 -16.05 -17.90
C ALA A 222 0.30 -17.22 -18.14
N ALA A 223 -0.88 -17.16 -17.53
CA ALA A 223 -1.98 -18.07 -17.81
C ALA A 223 -2.50 -17.89 -19.25
N PRO A 224 -3.20 -18.89 -19.83
CA PRO A 224 -3.83 -18.77 -21.15
C PRO A 224 -4.75 -17.54 -21.32
N CYS A 225 -5.35 -17.04 -20.23
CA CYS A 225 -6.17 -15.84 -20.24
C CYS A 225 -5.37 -14.52 -20.17
N GLY A 226 -4.03 -14.57 -20.10
CA GLY A 226 -3.15 -13.41 -20.05
C GLY A 226 -2.82 -12.89 -18.64
N LEU A 227 -3.49 -13.39 -17.59
CA LEU A 227 -3.14 -13.05 -16.21
C LEU A 227 -1.78 -13.63 -15.82
N LEU A 228 -1.01 -12.87 -15.06
CA LEU A 228 0.19 -13.38 -14.42
C LEU A 228 -0.20 -14.10 -13.12
N THR A 229 0.48 -15.18 -12.78
CA THR A 229 0.36 -15.84 -11.48
C THR A 229 1.70 -16.42 -11.05
N ILE A 230 1.88 -16.61 -9.74
CA ILE A 230 3.08 -17.25 -9.19
C ILE A 230 2.83 -18.75 -9.13
N LEU A 231 3.78 -19.53 -9.63
CA LEU A 231 3.71 -20.99 -9.63
C LEU A 231 3.64 -21.52 -8.18
N PRO A 232 2.68 -22.41 -7.87
CA PRO A 232 2.62 -23.04 -6.56
C PRO A 232 3.85 -23.91 -6.32
N GLN A 233 4.13 -24.20 -5.05
CA GLN A 233 5.21 -25.08 -4.65
C GLN A 233 4.95 -26.52 -5.09
N GLU A 234 5.98 -27.21 -5.59
CA GLU A 234 5.94 -28.65 -5.82
C GLU A 234 5.91 -29.40 -4.48
N ASN A 235 5.00 -30.37 -4.34
CA ASN A 235 4.76 -31.10 -3.09
C ASN A 235 6.08 -31.56 -2.42
N GLY A 236 6.38 -31.01 -1.24
CA GLY A 236 7.61 -31.30 -0.49
C GLY A 236 7.46 -31.11 1.02
N LEU A 237 8.35 -31.72 1.80
CA LEU A 237 8.35 -31.60 3.27
C LEU A 237 8.86 -30.23 3.77
N THR A 238 9.45 -29.41 2.89
CA THR A 238 10.03 -28.08 3.18
C THR A 238 8.99 -27.07 3.63
N ASP A 239 7.73 -27.27 3.26
CA ASP A 239 6.59 -26.45 3.67
C ASP A 239 6.48 -26.26 5.18
N LEU A 240 6.84 -27.28 5.97
CA LEU A 240 6.79 -27.22 7.44
C LEU A 240 7.74 -26.18 8.04
N ARG A 241 8.73 -25.70 7.28
CA ARG A 241 9.71 -24.68 7.72
C ARG A 241 9.33 -23.26 7.32
N LEU A 242 8.29 -23.07 6.50
CA LEU A 242 7.81 -21.75 6.11
C LEU A 242 7.27 -21.01 7.36
N LYS A 243 7.77 -19.80 7.59
CA LYS A 243 7.45 -18.93 8.73
C LYS A 243 6.79 -17.65 8.23
N GLU A 244 6.10 -16.93 9.12
CA GLU A 244 5.39 -15.68 8.76
C GLU A 244 6.29 -14.65 8.07
N PHE A 245 7.55 -14.52 8.50
CA PHE A 245 8.47 -13.54 7.91
C PHE A 245 8.85 -13.87 6.46
N HIS A 246 8.84 -15.15 6.06
CA HIS A 246 9.08 -15.57 4.68
C HIS A 246 7.94 -15.07 3.78
N THR A 247 6.69 -15.28 4.20
CA THR A 247 5.51 -14.80 3.46
C THR A 247 5.49 -13.27 3.36
N PHE A 248 5.93 -12.58 4.41
CA PHE A 248 6.11 -11.13 4.40
C PHE A 248 7.20 -10.68 3.38
N SER A 249 8.36 -11.34 3.39
CA SER A 249 9.47 -11.09 2.46
C SER A 249 9.05 -11.29 1.00
N LEU A 250 8.27 -12.35 0.74
CA LEU A 250 7.69 -12.61 -0.57
C LEU A 250 6.71 -11.52 -0.99
N MET A 251 5.77 -11.14 -0.13
CA MET A 251 4.81 -10.07 -0.41
C MET A 251 5.54 -8.77 -0.78
N LYS A 252 6.58 -8.40 -0.02
CA LYS A 252 7.39 -7.23 -0.34
C LYS A 252 8.06 -7.33 -1.71
N THR A 253 8.55 -8.51 -2.08
CA THR A 253 9.16 -8.76 -3.39
C THR A 253 8.13 -8.63 -4.52
N VAL A 254 6.89 -9.10 -4.30
CA VAL A 254 5.76 -8.92 -5.23
C VAL A 254 5.45 -7.43 -5.40
N LEU A 255 5.28 -6.69 -4.30
CA LEU A 255 4.99 -5.25 -4.34
C LEU A 255 6.07 -4.44 -5.08
N GLU A 256 7.34 -4.84 -4.98
CA GLU A 256 8.45 -4.16 -5.65
C GLU A 256 8.55 -4.47 -7.16
N ARG A 257 7.86 -5.50 -7.67
CA ARG A 257 8.04 -5.99 -9.04
C ARG A 257 6.82 -5.86 -9.95
N PHE A 258 5.62 -5.70 -9.41
CA PHE A 258 4.38 -5.69 -10.19
C PHE A 258 3.60 -4.39 -10.01
N GLU A 259 3.11 -3.83 -11.13
CA GLU A 259 2.33 -2.58 -11.13
C GLU A 259 0.87 -2.79 -10.70
N PHE A 260 0.25 -3.90 -11.09
CA PHE A 260 -1.15 -4.21 -10.73
C PHE A 260 -1.24 -5.60 -10.15
N ILE A 261 -1.74 -5.68 -8.91
CA ILE A 261 -1.79 -6.90 -8.12
C ILE A 261 -3.21 -7.08 -7.58
N VAL A 262 -3.84 -8.20 -7.91
CA VAL A 262 -5.05 -8.67 -7.24
C VAL A 262 -4.67 -9.80 -6.31
N VAL A 263 -4.92 -9.63 -5.02
CA VAL A 263 -4.60 -10.61 -3.99
C VAL A 263 -5.85 -11.44 -3.70
N ASP A 264 -5.79 -12.75 -3.97
CA ASP A 264 -6.76 -13.72 -3.49
C ASP A 264 -6.34 -14.16 -2.08
N SER A 265 -6.86 -13.47 -1.06
CA SER A 265 -6.49 -13.80 0.31
C SER A 265 -7.44 -14.85 0.87
N SER A 266 -6.86 -15.93 1.38
CA SER A 266 -7.60 -16.93 2.16
C SER A 266 -8.21 -16.32 3.42
N SER A 267 -9.26 -16.97 3.93
CA SER A 267 -10.03 -16.58 5.11
C SER A 267 -9.22 -16.82 6.39
N MET A 268 -8.28 -15.94 6.71
CA MET A 268 -7.69 -15.84 8.04
C MET A 268 -7.16 -14.43 8.27
N PHE A 269 -7.47 -13.83 9.43
CA PHE A 269 -6.86 -12.60 9.90
C PHE A 269 -5.50 -12.90 10.53
N THR A 270 -4.47 -13.10 9.70
CA THR A 270 -3.08 -13.30 10.16
C THR A 270 -2.31 -11.98 10.18
N LYS A 271 -1.10 -11.96 10.77
CA LYS A 271 -0.19 -10.81 10.64
C LYS A 271 0.17 -10.51 9.18
N VAL A 272 0.30 -11.55 8.34
CA VAL A 272 0.51 -11.40 6.89
C VAL A 272 -0.69 -10.71 6.24
N THR A 273 -1.91 -11.10 6.62
CA THR A 273 -3.15 -10.46 6.14
C THR A 273 -3.16 -8.99 6.50
N LYS A 274 -2.78 -8.62 7.73
CA LYS A 274 -2.69 -7.22 8.16
C LYS A 274 -1.79 -6.39 7.23
N ASP A 275 -0.59 -6.86 6.92
CA ASP A 275 0.34 -6.12 6.07
C ASP A 275 -0.16 -5.98 4.63
N ILE A 276 -0.82 -7.02 4.10
CA ILE A 276 -1.53 -6.95 2.81
C ILE A 276 -2.58 -5.85 2.86
N VAL A 277 -3.48 -5.90 3.85
CA VAL A 277 -4.60 -4.95 3.99
C VAL A 277 -4.10 -3.51 4.16
N GLN A 278 -3.04 -3.30 4.93
CA GLN A 278 -2.45 -1.97 5.13
C GLN A 278 -1.82 -1.42 3.83
N SER A 279 -1.26 -2.31 3.00
CA SER A 279 -0.61 -1.95 1.72
C SER A 279 -1.60 -1.75 0.57
N CYS A 280 -2.81 -2.33 0.67
CA CYS A 280 -3.85 -2.26 -0.36
C CYS A 280 -4.33 -0.82 -0.64
N ASP A 281 -4.66 -0.59 -1.91
CA ASP A 281 -5.38 0.59 -2.38
C ASP A 281 -6.88 0.43 -2.17
N LYS A 282 -7.40 -0.78 -2.41
CA LYS A 282 -8.80 -1.14 -2.17
C LYS A 282 -8.89 -2.57 -1.63
N ILE A 283 -9.88 -2.79 -0.77
CA ILE A 283 -10.21 -4.04 -0.13
C ILE A 283 -11.65 -4.37 -0.47
N ILE A 284 -11.88 -5.55 -1.02
CA ILE A 284 -13.20 -6.08 -1.29
C ILE A 284 -13.48 -7.14 -0.22
N TYR A 285 -14.37 -6.83 0.71
CA TYR A 285 -14.81 -7.78 1.72
C TYR A 285 -16.04 -8.54 1.22
N LEU A 286 -15.82 -9.75 0.71
CA LEU A 286 -16.80 -10.61 0.06
C LEU A 286 -17.38 -11.65 1.03
N MET A 287 -18.66 -11.47 1.34
CA MET A 287 -19.45 -12.36 2.19
C MET A 287 -20.33 -13.29 1.33
N SER A 288 -20.86 -14.34 1.94
CA SER A 288 -21.78 -15.26 1.26
C SER A 288 -23.20 -15.12 1.79
N SER A 289 -24.20 -15.40 0.95
CA SER A 289 -25.60 -15.46 1.36
C SER A 289 -25.92 -16.66 2.27
N LYS A 290 -24.97 -17.53 2.62
CA LYS A 290 -25.18 -18.58 3.63
C LYS A 290 -24.87 -18.11 5.06
N ASN A 291 -24.31 -16.91 5.21
CA ASN A 291 -23.75 -16.47 6.47
C ASN A 291 -24.86 -16.01 7.42
N VAL A 292 -24.98 -16.66 8.58
CA VAL A 292 -26.10 -16.47 9.52
C VAL A 292 -26.37 -14.99 9.88
N SER A 293 -25.33 -14.15 9.99
CA SER A 293 -25.46 -12.72 10.21
C SER A 293 -24.47 -11.91 9.37
N ILE A 294 -24.96 -11.30 8.28
CA ILE A 294 -24.15 -10.41 7.43
C ILE A 294 -23.76 -9.13 8.19
N GLY A 295 -24.69 -8.48 8.88
CA GLY A 295 -24.40 -7.31 9.71
C GLY A 295 -23.38 -7.57 10.83
N GLY A 296 -23.44 -8.76 11.45
CA GLY A 296 -22.45 -9.17 12.45
C GLY A 296 -21.03 -9.29 11.87
N LEU A 297 -20.91 -9.84 10.65
CA LEU A 297 -19.64 -9.95 9.94
C LEU A 297 -19.08 -8.59 9.53
N ILE A 298 -19.94 -7.67 9.06
CA ILE A 298 -19.55 -6.29 8.75
C ILE A 298 -19.02 -5.61 10.00
N LYS A 299 -19.74 -5.70 11.12
CA LYS A 299 -19.33 -5.11 12.40
C LYS A 299 -17.99 -5.66 12.88
N HIS A 300 -17.80 -6.98 12.82
CA HIS A 300 -16.54 -7.62 13.21
C HIS A 300 -15.37 -7.18 12.30
N PHE A 301 -15.60 -7.08 11.00
CA PHE A 301 -14.57 -6.61 10.08
C PHE A 301 -14.26 -5.13 10.29
N GLU A 302 -15.25 -4.29 10.59
CA GLU A 302 -15.07 -2.88 10.94
C GLU A 302 -14.17 -2.69 12.18
N GLU A 303 -14.37 -3.49 13.22
CA GLU A 303 -13.51 -3.50 14.41
C GLU A 303 -12.07 -3.90 14.06
N THR A 304 -11.92 -4.93 13.22
CA THR A 304 -10.61 -5.40 12.73
C THR A 304 -9.90 -4.35 11.90
N ARG A 305 -10.62 -3.73 10.95
CA ARG A 305 -10.16 -2.63 10.09
C ARG A 305 -9.64 -1.46 10.92
N ARG A 306 -10.38 -1.05 11.97
CA ARG A 306 -9.98 0.02 12.89
C ARG A 306 -8.70 -0.33 13.64
N SER A 307 -8.62 -1.55 14.18
CA SER A 307 -7.40 -2.06 14.84
C SER A 307 -6.19 -2.04 13.90
N TRP A 308 -6.40 -2.31 12.61
CA TRP A 308 -5.36 -2.29 11.58
C TRP A 308 -5.11 -0.91 10.98
N GLN A 309 -5.80 0.13 11.43
CA GLN A 309 -5.66 1.51 10.95
C GLN A 309 -5.92 1.66 9.45
N VAL A 310 -6.81 0.83 8.91
CA VAL A 310 -7.21 0.86 7.50
C VAL A 310 -8.36 1.86 7.37
N PRO A 311 -8.31 2.87 6.49
CA PRO A 311 -9.41 3.83 6.34
C PRO A 311 -10.69 3.19 5.80
N PRO A 312 -11.89 3.66 6.19
CA PRO A 312 -13.17 3.08 5.75
C PRO A 312 -13.36 3.16 4.23
N GLU A 313 -12.90 4.22 3.58
CA GLU A 313 -13.03 4.44 2.14
C GLU A 313 -12.26 3.41 1.29
N LYS A 314 -11.27 2.72 1.89
CA LYS A 314 -10.54 1.64 1.24
C LYS A 314 -11.33 0.34 1.15
N VAL A 315 -12.45 0.20 1.86
CA VAL A 315 -13.23 -1.03 1.88
C VAL A 315 -14.45 -0.90 1.00
N SER A 316 -14.81 -1.99 0.32
CA SER A 316 -16.10 -2.20 -0.33
C SER A 316 -16.67 -3.54 0.12
N TYR A 317 -17.95 -3.57 0.46
CA TYR A 317 -18.63 -4.79 0.93
C TYR A 317 -19.46 -5.38 -0.20
N GLY A 318 -19.23 -6.67 -0.47
CA GLY A 318 -19.97 -7.44 -1.47
C GLY A 318 -20.61 -8.68 -0.88
N VAL A 319 -21.73 -9.11 -1.45
CA VAL A 319 -22.39 -10.38 -1.09
C VAL A 319 -22.51 -11.27 -2.31
N MET A 320 -22.00 -12.50 -2.21
CA MET A 320 -22.23 -13.54 -3.23
C MET A 320 -23.42 -14.41 -2.86
N ARG A 321 -24.40 -14.49 -3.77
CA ARG A 321 -25.54 -15.41 -3.63
C ARG A 321 -25.11 -16.82 -4.01
N LEU A 322 -25.34 -17.78 -3.12
CA LEU A 322 -24.96 -19.19 -3.29
C LEU A 322 -26.16 -20.12 -3.56
N SER A 323 -27.38 -19.58 -3.62
CA SER A 323 -28.61 -20.31 -3.94
C SER A 323 -29.69 -19.31 -4.34
N ASP A 324 -30.62 -19.70 -5.21
CA ASP A 324 -31.87 -18.97 -5.47
C ASP A 324 -32.97 -19.27 -4.44
N ASP A 325 -32.76 -20.25 -3.57
CA ASP A 325 -33.72 -20.64 -2.53
C ASP A 325 -33.73 -19.60 -1.40
N PRO A 326 -34.83 -18.84 -1.20
CA PRO A 326 -34.88 -17.80 -0.16
C PRO A 326 -34.69 -18.36 1.25
N SER A 327 -35.01 -19.64 1.49
CA SER A 327 -34.82 -20.28 2.79
C SER A 327 -33.35 -20.58 3.12
N LYS A 328 -32.48 -20.56 2.11
CA LYS A 328 -31.03 -20.80 2.23
C LYS A 328 -30.21 -19.51 2.09
N GLN A 329 -30.89 -18.37 2.10
CA GLN A 329 -30.29 -17.06 2.04
C GLN A 329 -30.41 -16.36 3.40
N SER A 330 -29.34 -15.69 3.80
CA SER A 330 -29.34 -14.75 4.91
C SER A 330 -30.30 -13.61 4.60
N ILE A 331 -31.16 -13.27 5.56
CA ILE A 331 -32.02 -12.09 5.45
C ILE A 331 -31.14 -10.85 5.56
N LEU A 332 -31.05 -10.09 4.47
CA LEU A 332 -30.43 -8.76 4.48
C LEU A 332 -31.38 -7.79 5.15
N THR A 333 -30.94 -7.20 6.28
CA THR A 333 -31.71 -6.14 6.92
C THR A 333 -31.56 -4.84 6.15
N GLU A 334 -32.50 -3.90 6.30
CA GLU A 334 -32.35 -2.55 5.72
C GLU A 334 -31.07 -1.84 6.18
N LEU A 335 -30.55 -2.18 7.36
CA LEU A 335 -29.28 -1.66 7.86
C LEU A 335 -28.08 -2.27 7.12
N ASP A 336 -28.13 -3.57 6.78
CA ASP A 336 -27.07 -4.24 6.02
C ASP A 336 -26.97 -3.69 4.60
N SER A 337 -28.12 -3.43 3.96
CA SER A 337 -28.21 -2.89 2.60
C SER A 337 -27.58 -1.50 2.45
N LYS A 338 -27.36 -0.76 3.55
CA LYS A 338 -26.64 0.52 3.51
C LYS A 338 -25.13 0.37 3.37
N PHE A 339 -24.58 -0.78 3.74
CA PHE A 339 -23.15 -1.06 3.66
C PHE A 339 -22.77 -1.86 2.43
N ILE A 340 -23.68 -2.69 1.92
CA ILE A 340 -23.43 -3.55 0.75
C ILE A 340 -23.42 -2.69 -0.51
N GLU A 341 -22.29 -2.68 -1.21
CA GLU A 341 -22.11 -1.89 -2.43
C GLU A 341 -22.49 -2.66 -3.69
N PHE A 342 -22.41 -4.00 -3.65
CA PHE A 342 -22.76 -4.86 -4.78
C PHE A 342 -23.15 -6.27 -4.34
N GLU A 343 -23.96 -6.92 -5.17
CA GLU A 343 -24.34 -8.32 -5.04
C GLU A 343 -23.92 -9.10 -6.29
N ILE A 344 -23.34 -10.29 -6.08
CA ILE A 344 -23.04 -11.23 -7.15
C ILE A 344 -24.20 -12.23 -7.21
N PRO A 345 -24.95 -12.29 -8.33
CA PRO A 345 -26.09 -13.19 -8.46
C PRO A 345 -25.64 -14.65 -8.47
N PHE A 346 -26.53 -15.53 -8.02
CA PHE A 346 -26.32 -16.97 -8.11
C PHE A 346 -26.58 -17.42 -9.55
N ASP A 347 -25.74 -18.34 -10.03
CA ASP A 347 -26.03 -19.09 -11.24
C ASP A 347 -25.79 -20.58 -10.99
N LYS A 348 -26.88 -21.35 -11.09
CA LYS A 348 -26.86 -22.81 -10.97
C LYS A 348 -25.95 -23.47 -12.01
N SER A 349 -25.78 -22.86 -13.18
CA SER A 349 -24.97 -23.38 -14.28
C SER A 349 -23.48 -23.45 -13.92
N LEU A 350 -23.02 -22.63 -12.97
CA LEU A 350 -21.63 -22.54 -12.54
C LEU A 350 -21.31 -23.42 -11.32
N VAL A 351 -22.33 -23.99 -10.66
CA VAL A 351 -22.16 -24.80 -9.46
C VAL A 351 -21.46 -26.12 -9.77
N GLY A 352 -20.35 -26.40 -9.11
CA GLY A 352 -19.62 -27.66 -9.23
C GLY A 352 -18.88 -27.85 -10.56
N LYS A 353 -18.99 -26.91 -11.50
CA LYS A 353 -18.24 -26.94 -12.75
C LYS A 353 -16.84 -26.36 -12.51
N ARG A 354 -15.81 -27.19 -12.69
CA ARG A 354 -14.49 -26.68 -13.08
C ARG A 354 -14.63 -26.32 -14.55
N ASP A 355 -14.40 -25.05 -14.91
CA ASP A 355 -14.60 -24.58 -16.28
C ASP A 355 -13.72 -25.43 -17.22
N PRO A 356 -14.29 -26.21 -18.15
CA PRO A 356 -13.53 -27.15 -18.99
C PRO A 356 -12.54 -26.43 -19.92
N ASP A 357 -12.79 -25.15 -20.22
CA ASP A 357 -11.95 -24.33 -21.11
C ASP A 357 -10.94 -23.46 -20.34
N LEU A 358 -10.98 -23.51 -18.99
CA LEU A 358 -10.08 -22.79 -18.08
C LEU A 358 -10.06 -21.25 -18.25
N GLN A 359 -11.00 -20.69 -19.01
CA GLN A 359 -11.16 -19.25 -19.18
C GLN A 359 -12.09 -18.66 -18.11
N PRO A 360 -11.75 -17.51 -17.50
CA PRO A 360 -12.66 -16.86 -16.56
C PRO A 360 -13.94 -16.35 -17.25
N LEU A 361 -15.03 -16.29 -16.51
CA LEU A 361 -16.38 -16.02 -17.01
C LEU A 361 -16.48 -14.68 -17.74
N VAL A 362 -15.75 -13.66 -17.29
CA VAL A 362 -15.73 -12.32 -17.91
C VAL A 362 -15.29 -12.34 -19.38
N VAL A 363 -14.42 -13.29 -19.76
CA VAL A 363 -14.01 -13.45 -21.16
C VAL A 363 -14.96 -14.38 -21.92
N LYS A 364 -15.42 -15.45 -21.27
CA LYS A 364 -16.29 -16.46 -21.88
C LYS A 364 -17.67 -15.91 -22.22
N ASP A 365 -18.26 -15.15 -21.30
CA ASP A 365 -19.56 -14.52 -21.45
C ASP A 365 -19.56 -13.14 -20.78
N PRO A 366 -19.16 -12.09 -21.52
CA PRO A 366 -19.15 -10.72 -21.01
C PRO A 366 -20.54 -10.18 -20.65
N GLN A 367 -21.61 -10.75 -21.22
CA GLN A 367 -22.99 -10.32 -20.96
C GLN A 367 -23.62 -11.05 -19.77
N HIS A 368 -22.94 -12.07 -19.25
CA HIS A 368 -23.37 -12.76 -18.04
C HIS A 368 -23.55 -11.76 -16.88
N PRO A 369 -24.62 -11.88 -16.06
CA PRO A 369 -24.85 -10.96 -14.94
C PRO A 369 -23.66 -10.82 -13.99
N ILE A 370 -22.98 -11.93 -13.66
CA ILE A 370 -21.77 -11.91 -12.83
C ILE A 370 -20.60 -11.19 -13.51
N SER A 371 -20.44 -11.35 -14.83
CA SER A 371 -19.41 -10.65 -15.61
C SER A 371 -19.65 -9.15 -15.61
N GLN A 372 -20.92 -8.73 -15.79
CA GLN A 372 -21.32 -7.33 -15.74
C GLN A 372 -21.05 -6.70 -14.38
N VAL A 373 -21.47 -7.36 -13.29
CA VAL A 373 -21.17 -6.90 -11.92
C VAL A 373 -19.65 -6.76 -11.71
N THR A 374 -18.88 -7.78 -12.11
CA THR A 374 -17.43 -7.75 -11.92
C THR A 374 -16.74 -6.65 -12.74
N ALA A 375 -17.21 -6.40 -13.97
CA ALA A 375 -16.70 -5.32 -14.82
C ALA A 375 -17.02 -3.94 -14.25
N ILE A 376 -18.23 -3.75 -13.72
CA ILE A 376 -18.65 -2.51 -13.04
C ILE A 376 -17.78 -2.27 -11.81
N GLU A 377 -17.55 -3.30 -10.98
CA GLU A 377 -16.71 -3.17 -9.80
C GLU A 377 -15.24 -2.90 -10.16
N ALA A 378 -14.70 -3.55 -11.20
CA ALA A 378 -13.36 -3.25 -11.69
C ALA A 378 -13.22 -1.78 -12.13
N ASP A 379 -14.18 -1.24 -12.88
CA ASP A 379 -14.18 0.16 -13.31
C ASP A 379 -14.27 1.12 -12.12
N LYS A 380 -15.18 0.87 -11.16
CA LYS A 380 -15.31 1.68 -9.93
C LYS A 380 -14.03 1.67 -9.10
N ILE A 381 -13.38 0.51 -8.95
CA ILE A 381 -12.19 0.35 -8.12
C ILE A 381 -10.97 1.05 -8.75
N LEU A 382 -10.78 0.87 -10.06
CA LEU A 382 -9.63 1.45 -10.78
C LEU A 382 -9.79 2.96 -10.95
N PHE A 383 -11.00 3.43 -11.27
CA PHE A 383 -11.30 4.82 -11.62
C PHE A 383 -12.16 5.50 -10.56
N ASN A 384 -11.69 5.45 -9.32
CA ASN A 384 -12.41 5.95 -8.14
C ASN A 384 -12.22 7.45 -7.88
N GLN A 385 -11.41 8.16 -8.66
CA GLN A 385 -11.24 9.61 -8.51
C GLN A 385 -12.25 10.32 -9.39
N THR A 386 -12.94 11.31 -8.83
CA THR A 386 -13.85 12.17 -9.58
C THR A 386 -13.15 13.47 -9.90
N PHE A 387 -13.16 13.87 -11.16
CA PHE A 387 -12.61 15.14 -11.62
C PHE A 387 -13.71 15.98 -12.26
N GLY A 388 -13.78 17.26 -11.92
CA GLY A 388 -14.78 18.20 -12.45
C GLY A 388 -14.14 19.51 -12.86
N ILE A 389 -14.54 20.09 -13.99
CA ILE A 389 -14.14 21.42 -14.43
C ILE A 389 -15.38 22.30 -14.50
N MET A 390 -15.32 23.49 -13.91
CA MET A 390 -16.41 24.46 -13.92
C MET A 390 -16.04 25.67 -14.77
N LEU A 391 -16.77 25.87 -15.87
CA LEU A 391 -16.60 27.02 -16.78
C LEU A 391 -17.83 27.93 -16.70
N PRO A 392 -17.70 29.24 -16.44
CA PRO A 392 -18.85 30.15 -16.41
C PRO A 392 -19.63 30.15 -17.73
N THR A 393 -20.97 30.27 -17.66
CA THR A 393 -21.84 30.28 -18.86
C THR A 393 -22.01 31.66 -19.50
N PHE A 394 -21.67 32.74 -18.79
CA PHE A 394 -21.85 34.14 -19.22
C PHE A 394 -23.26 34.46 -19.75
N GLU A 395 -24.30 34.03 -19.01
CA GLU A 395 -25.71 34.18 -19.44
C GLU A 395 -26.14 35.61 -19.79
N GLU A 396 -25.52 36.60 -19.17
CA GLU A 396 -25.81 38.03 -19.37
C GLU A 396 -25.16 38.62 -20.64
N GLU A 397 -24.25 37.89 -21.30
CA GLU A 397 -23.47 38.36 -22.45
C GLU A 397 -23.58 37.39 -23.65
N PRO A 398 -24.54 37.59 -24.59
CA PRO A 398 -24.84 36.61 -25.64
C PRO A 398 -23.64 36.15 -26.49
N ALA A 399 -22.75 37.08 -26.84
CA ALA A 399 -21.54 36.77 -27.61
C ALA A 399 -20.55 35.89 -26.82
N LYS A 400 -20.44 36.09 -25.51
CA LYS A 400 -19.60 35.27 -24.63
C LYS A 400 -20.25 33.93 -24.31
N LYS A 401 -21.58 33.88 -24.22
CA LYS A 401 -22.35 32.66 -23.97
C LYS A 401 -22.12 31.60 -25.06
N ASP A 402 -22.25 31.97 -26.33
CA ASP A 402 -22.04 31.03 -27.44
C ASP A 402 -20.58 30.57 -27.55
N LEU A 403 -19.63 31.45 -27.21
CA LEU A 403 -18.22 31.10 -27.13
C LEU A 403 -17.96 30.13 -25.96
N ALA A 404 -18.51 30.40 -24.77
CA ALA A 404 -18.34 29.58 -23.58
C ALA A 404 -18.89 28.17 -23.77
N PHE A 405 -20.03 28.05 -24.47
CA PHE A 405 -20.58 26.74 -24.85
C PHE A 405 -19.61 25.95 -25.74
N ARG A 406 -19.00 26.59 -26.75
CA ARG A 406 -17.98 25.94 -27.61
C ARG A 406 -16.74 25.53 -26.81
N TRP A 407 -16.31 26.34 -25.86
CA TRP A 407 -15.21 25.99 -24.96
C TRP A 407 -15.54 24.82 -24.05
N ALA A 408 -16.78 24.73 -23.55
CA ALA A 408 -17.23 23.58 -22.76
C ALA A 408 -17.25 22.29 -23.58
N ASP A 409 -17.68 22.34 -24.84
CA ASP A 409 -17.63 21.19 -25.74
C ASP A 409 -16.18 20.81 -26.10
N GLN A 410 -15.30 21.79 -26.33
CA GLN A 410 -13.86 21.52 -26.51
C GLN A 410 -13.25 20.90 -25.26
N CYS A 411 -13.57 21.43 -24.07
CA CYS A 411 -13.13 20.88 -22.78
C CYS A 411 -13.54 19.41 -22.67
N ARG A 412 -14.80 19.10 -22.99
CA ARG A 412 -15.32 17.73 -22.97
C ARG A 412 -14.51 16.82 -23.88
N HIS A 413 -14.20 17.24 -25.11
CA HIS A 413 -13.40 16.45 -26.05
C HIS A 413 -11.97 16.23 -25.55
N GLU A 414 -11.28 17.28 -25.08
CA GLU A 414 -9.92 17.17 -24.54
C GLU A 414 -9.89 16.28 -23.28
N MET A 415 -10.90 16.41 -22.41
CA MET A 415 -11.02 15.60 -21.20
C MET A 415 -11.42 14.14 -21.49
N PHE A 416 -12.17 13.86 -22.56
CA PHE A 416 -12.53 12.49 -22.95
C PHE A 416 -11.31 11.61 -23.25
N ALA A 417 -10.20 12.21 -23.68
CA ALA A 417 -8.94 11.49 -23.90
C ALA A 417 -8.26 11.05 -22.58
N LEU A 418 -8.61 11.68 -21.45
CA LEU A 418 -7.92 11.53 -20.17
C LEU A 418 -8.81 10.94 -19.06
N LEU A 419 -10.12 11.20 -19.14
CA LEU A 419 -11.14 10.82 -18.17
C LEU A 419 -12.10 9.81 -18.77
N ARG A 420 -12.65 8.94 -17.93
CA ARG A 420 -13.74 8.02 -18.26
C ARG A 420 -15.07 8.64 -17.88
N GLN A 421 -16.14 8.22 -18.57
CA GLN A 421 -17.53 8.63 -18.26
C GLN A 421 -17.64 10.17 -18.17
N VAL A 422 -17.17 10.88 -19.21
CA VAL A 422 -17.19 12.34 -19.24
C VAL A 422 -18.59 12.84 -19.57
N ASP A 423 -19.23 13.45 -18.58
CA ASP A 423 -20.55 14.06 -18.67
C ASP A 423 -20.45 15.58 -18.58
N VAL A 424 -21.39 16.28 -19.23
CA VAL A 424 -21.51 17.74 -19.16
C VAL A 424 -22.87 18.10 -18.62
N THR A 425 -22.89 18.82 -17.50
CA THR A 425 -24.12 19.36 -16.91
C THR A 425 -24.17 20.87 -17.17
N THR A 426 -25.28 21.35 -17.72
CA THR A 426 -25.51 22.79 -17.94
C THR A 426 -27.01 23.11 -17.88
N PRO A 427 -27.45 24.10 -17.09
CA PRO A 427 -26.65 24.89 -16.15
C PRO A 427 -26.39 24.10 -14.85
N PHE A 428 -25.14 24.12 -14.38
CA PHE A 428 -24.77 23.69 -13.03
C PHE A 428 -24.66 24.93 -12.15
N ILE A 429 -25.47 25.04 -11.09
CA ILE A 429 -25.46 26.20 -10.21
C ILE A 429 -24.44 25.98 -9.08
N PHE A 430 -23.45 26.87 -8.99
CA PHE A 430 -22.45 26.87 -7.94
C PHE A 430 -22.31 28.29 -7.38
N ASN A 431 -22.41 28.45 -6.05
CA ASN A 431 -22.43 29.76 -5.37
C ASN A 431 -23.39 30.78 -6.02
N GLY A 432 -24.57 30.31 -6.46
CA GLY A 432 -25.60 31.13 -7.08
C GLY A 432 -25.32 31.56 -8.53
N LYS A 433 -24.23 31.08 -9.17
CA LYS A 433 -23.89 31.39 -10.56
C LYS A 433 -23.96 30.15 -11.46
N PRO A 434 -24.36 30.28 -12.74
CA PRO A 434 -24.42 29.18 -13.68
C PRO A 434 -23.05 28.84 -14.30
N PHE A 435 -22.75 27.55 -14.36
CA PHE A 435 -21.54 26.98 -14.97
C PHE A 435 -21.90 25.84 -15.94
N HIS A 436 -21.02 25.64 -16.92
CA HIS A 436 -20.82 24.36 -17.57
C HIS A 436 -19.95 23.49 -16.65
N HIS A 437 -20.48 22.35 -16.20
CA HIS A 437 -19.74 21.42 -15.36
C HIS A 437 -19.40 20.16 -16.16
N ILE A 438 -18.12 20.02 -16.50
CA ILE A 438 -17.57 18.84 -17.19
C ILE A 438 -17.02 17.91 -16.12
N LYS A 439 -17.63 16.74 -15.92
CA LYS A 439 -17.27 15.79 -14.87
C LYS A 439 -16.84 14.47 -15.50
N GLY A 440 -15.80 13.83 -14.96
CA GLY A 440 -15.37 12.51 -15.37
C GLY A 440 -14.65 11.76 -14.25
N LYS A 441 -14.28 10.52 -14.52
CA LYS A 441 -13.57 9.64 -13.60
C LYS A 441 -12.14 9.39 -14.03
N ALA A 442 -11.24 9.33 -13.06
CA ALA A 442 -9.82 9.05 -13.26
C ALA A 442 -9.32 7.99 -12.28
N ALA A 443 -8.22 7.35 -12.64
CA ALA A 443 -7.46 6.54 -11.71
C ALA A 443 -6.51 7.43 -10.89
N LYS A 444 -6.23 7.04 -9.64
CA LYS A 444 -5.38 7.81 -8.74
C LYS A 444 -3.97 8.07 -9.31
N TRP A 445 -3.36 7.07 -9.95
CA TRP A 445 -2.03 7.21 -10.55
C TRP A 445 -2.01 8.05 -11.84
N MET A 446 -3.18 8.32 -12.44
CA MET A 446 -3.28 9.19 -13.62
C MET A 446 -3.33 10.68 -13.25
N LEU A 447 -3.60 11.02 -11.99
CA LEU A 447 -3.79 12.42 -11.57
C LEU A 447 -2.59 13.30 -11.90
N ASN A 448 -1.36 12.80 -11.75
CA ASN A 448 -0.15 13.56 -12.08
C ASN A 448 -0.04 13.89 -13.57
N GLN A 449 -0.59 13.05 -14.45
CA GLN A 449 -0.64 13.29 -15.89
C GLN A 449 -1.83 14.19 -16.26
N LEU A 450 -2.91 14.11 -15.49
CA LEU A 450 -4.15 14.85 -15.72
C LEU A 450 -4.01 16.34 -15.38
N VAL A 451 -3.41 16.66 -14.23
CA VAL A 451 -3.35 18.03 -13.71
C VAL A 451 -2.71 19.02 -14.70
N PRO A 452 -1.55 18.73 -15.34
CA PRO A 452 -0.95 19.63 -16.32
C PRO A 452 -1.86 19.93 -17.51
N ALA A 453 -2.55 18.92 -18.04
CA ALA A 453 -3.47 19.09 -19.18
C ALA A 453 -4.67 19.96 -18.82
N VAL A 454 -5.22 19.77 -17.62
CA VAL A 454 -6.34 20.59 -17.12
C VAL A 454 -5.90 22.04 -16.90
N VAL A 455 -4.75 22.23 -16.25
CA VAL A 455 -4.21 23.57 -15.98
C VAL A 455 -3.91 24.32 -17.29
N ASP A 456 -3.36 23.64 -18.30
CA ASP A 456 -3.17 24.24 -19.62
C ASP A 456 -4.50 24.69 -20.24
N PHE A 457 -5.50 23.81 -20.28
CA PHE A 457 -6.83 24.14 -20.79
C PHE A 457 -7.44 25.34 -20.05
N LEU A 458 -7.40 25.33 -18.71
CA LEU A 458 -7.95 26.40 -17.87
C LEU A 458 -7.22 27.73 -18.09
N ASN A 459 -5.90 27.73 -18.29
CA ASN A 459 -5.15 28.94 -18.59
C ASN A 459 -5.53 29.52 -19.96
N ARG A 460 -5.73 28.67 -20.97
CA ARG A 460 -6.23 29.11 -22.28
C ARG A 460 -7.62 29.74 -22.16
N PHE A 461 -8.53 29.12 -21.39
CA PHE A 461 -9.87 29.65 -21.11
C PHE A 461 -9.82 31.00 -20.36
N LYS A 462 -9.02 31.09 -19.29
CA LYS A 462 -8.84 32.34 -18.52
C LYS A 462 -8.38 33.49 -19.39
N LYS A 463 -7.44 33.23 -20.30
CA LYS A 463 -6.93 34.22 -21.25
C LYS A 463 -8.01 34.70 -22.22
N GLU A 464 -8.84 33.79 -22.73
CA GLU A 464 -9.90 34.12 -23.68
C GLU A 464 -10.99 35.02 -23.05
N PHE A 465 -11.40 34.70 -21.82
CA PHE A 465 -12.49 35.40 -21.14
C PHE A 465 -12.04 36.48 -20.15
N THR A 466 -10.73 36.68 -20.00
CA THR A 466 -10.12 37.61 -19.02
C THR A 466 -10.62 37.37 -17.60
N VAL A 467 -10.64 36.11 -17.17
CA VAL A 467 -11.12 35.69 -15.84
C VAL A 467 -9.94 35.48 -14.91
N ASP A 468 -10.00 36.06 -13.71
CA ASP A 468 -8.89 35.97 -12.73
C ASP A 468 -8.66 34.55 -12.20
N ARG A 469 -9.74 33.76 -12.08
CA ARG A 469 -9.72 32.43 -11.45
C ARG A 469 -10.69 31.48 -12.13
N THR A 470 -10.27 30.24 -12.28
CA THR A 470 -11.15 29.12 -12.64
C THR A 470 -11.04 28.03 -11.58
N CYS A 471 -12.11 27.25 -11.43
CA CYS A 471 -12.18 26.21 -10.41
C CYS A 471 -12.28 24.84 -11.08
N PHE A 472 -11.57 23.86 -10.52
CA PHE A 472 -11.80 22.45 -10.77
C PHE A 472 -12.08 21.73 -9.46
N LEU A 473 -12.79 20.62 -9.54
CA LEU A 473 -13.20 19.77 -8.43
C LEU A 473 -12.41 18.47 -8.50
N LEU A 474 -11.76 18.09 -7.40
CA LEU A 474 -11.17 16.76 -7.23
C LEU A 474 -11.84 16.06 -6.05
N ASN A 475 -12.54 14.96 -6.32
CA ASN A 475 -13.40 14.27 -5.35
C ASN A 475 -14.31 15.26 -4.61
N GLU A 476 -14.95 16.14 -5.37
CA GLU A 476 -15.87 17.19 -4.87
C GLU A 476 -15.20 18.30 -4.05
N ASN A 477 -13.89 18.25 -3.83
CA ASN A 477 -13.14 19.32 -3.21
C ASN A 477 -12.75 20.38 -4.25
N GLU A 478 -13.03 21.64 -3.92
CA GLU A 478 -12.71 22.79 -4.77
C GLU A 478 -11.21 23.08 -4.78
N ASN A 479 -10.66 23.26 -5.98
CA ASN A 479 -9.30 23.67 -6.24
C ASN A 479 -9.33 24.84 -7.23
N ILE A 480 -8.52 25.87 -6.97
CA ILE A 480 -8.53 27.13 -7.71
C ILE A 480 -7.26 27.24 -8.55
N VAL A 481 -7.40 27.62 -9.83
CA VAL A 481 -6.32 27.85 -10.80
C VAL A 481 -6.30 29.30 -11.27
#